data_AF-A0A9D9R5V8-F1
#
_entry.id   AF-A0A9D9R5V8-F1
#
_cell.length_a   1.000
_cell.length_b   1.000
_cell.length_c   1.000
_cell.angle_alpha   90.00
_cell.angle_beta   90.00
_cell.angle_gamma   90.00
#
_symmetry.space_group_name_H-M   'P 1'
#
loop_
_entity.id
_entity.type
_entity.pdbx_description
1 polymer ?
#
loop_
_entity_poly.entity_id
_entity_poly.type
_entity_poly.pdbx_seq_one_letter_code
_entity_poly.pdbx_strand_id
1 'polypeptide(L)'
;MPKVKAKRHSVSLDMTAMCDVAFLLLTFFMLTAKFRPEEAVTITPPSSISEKPLNTKDGMLMVSVSPEGGVYLATDDQMAREFM
;
A
#
# COMPACT_ATOMS: atom_id res chain seq x y z
N MET A 1 -32.50 8.38 -52.45
CA MET A 1 -32.86 9.50 -51.54
C MET A 1 -31.91 9.46 -50.36
N PRO A 2 -31.21 10.56 -50.02
CA PRO A 2 -30.30 10.58 -48.88
C PRO A 2 -31.11 10.57 -47.58
N LYS A 3 -30.84 9.60 -46.72
CA LYS A 3 -31.46 9.46 -45.39
C LYS A 3 -31.05 10.67 -44.54
N VAL A 4 -32.01 11.52 -44.16
CA VAL A 4 -31.77 12.71 -43.34
C VAL A 4 -31.03 12.30 -42.07
N LYS A 5 -29.79 12.77 -41.88
CA LYS A 5 -29.00 12.49 -40.69
C LYS A 5 -29.53 13.37 -39.54
N ALA A 6 -30.00 12.75 -38.47
CA ALA A 6 -30.44 13.45 -37.28
C ALA A 6 -29.27 14.24 -36.65
N LYS A 7 -29.51 15.50 -36.29
CA LYS A 7 -28.52 16.38 -35.68
C LYS A 7 -28.26 15.89 -34.25
N ARG A 8 -27.01 15.53 -33.92
CA ARG A 8 -26.61 15.15 -32.56
C ARG A 8 -26.68 16.39 -31.66
N HIS A 9 -27.58 16.39 -30.68
CA HIS A 9 -27.52 17.33 -29.57
C HIS A 9 -26.46 16.85 -28.58
N SER A 10 -25.45 17.69 -28.31
CA SER A 10 -24.51 17.47 -27.22
C SER A 10 -25.27 17.67 -25.91
N VAL A 11 -25.32 16.64 -25.07
CA VAL A 11 -25.85 16.76 -23.71
C VAL A 11 -24.76 17.40 -22.85
N SER A 12 -24.99 18.60 -22.32
CA SER A 12 -24.12 19.17 -21.29
C SER A 12 -24.38 18.43 -19.98
N LEU A 13 -23.42 17.64 -19.53
CA LEU A 13 -23.45 17.04 -18.20
C LEU A 13 -22.94 18.05 -17.18
N ASP A 14 -23.76 18.34 -16.17
CA ASP A 14 -23.35 19.10 -15.00
C ASP A 14 -22.46 18.22 -14.12
N MET A 15 -21.21 18.65 -13.90
CA MET A 15 -20.23 17.92 -13.10
C MET A 15 -20.25 18.31 -11.62
N THR A 16 -21.12 19.24 -11.21
CA THR A 16 -21.16 19.78 -9.85
C THR A 16 -21.33 18.67 -8.80
N ALA A 17 -22.23 17.71 -9.05
CA ALA A 17 -22.42 16.56 -8.15
C ALA A 17 -21.20 15.63 -8.10
N MET A 18 -20.49 15.44 -9.22
CA MET A 18 -19.31 14.57 -9.26
C MET A 18 -18.10 15.20 -8.57
N CYS A 19 -17.96 16.53 -8.68
CA CYS A 19 -16.89 17.27 -8.03
C CYS A 19 -17.01 17.23 -6.50
N ASP A 20 -18.23 17.32 -5.96
CA ASP A 20 -18.47 17.27 -4.52
C ASP A 20 -18.10 15.90 -3.93
N VAL A 21 -18.53 14.81 -4.58
CA VAL A 21 -18.18 13.44 -4.18
C VAL A 21 -16.66 13.22 -4.22
N ALA A 22 -15.98 13.74 -5.24
CA ALA A 22 -14.52 13.64 -5.33
C ALA A 22 -13.82 14.39 -4.18
N PHE A 23 -14.31 15.57 -3.80
CA PHE A 23 -13.74 16.36 -2.72
C PHE A 23 -13.97 15.72 -1.34
N LEU A 24 -15.15 15.13 -1.12
CA LEU A 24 -15.43 14.33 0.08
C LEU A 24 -14.46 13.15 0.23
N LEU A 25 -14.19 12.41 -0.85
CA LEU A 25 -13.24 11.30 -0.81
C LEU A 25 -11.81 11.76 -0.57
N LEU A 26 -11.38 12.85 -1.21
CA LEU A 26 -10.04 13.41 -1.01
C LEU A 26 -9.83 13.83 0.44
N THR A 27 -10.79 14.55 1.03
CA THR A 27 -10.70 14.99 2.42
C THR A 27 -10.75 13.81 3.40
N PHE A 28 -11.61 12.82 3.15
CA PHE A 28 -11.65 11.58 3.92
C PHE A 28 -10.31 10.83 3.88
N PHE A 29 -9.73 10.63 2.70
CA PHE A 29 -8.43 9.97 2.57
C PHE A 29 -7.29 10.78 3.18
N MET A 30 -7.29 12.11 3.05
CA MET A 30 -6.30 12.95 3.71
C MET A 30 -6.39 12.87 5.24
N LEU A 31 -7.60 12.87 5.82
CA LEU A 31 -7.79 12.80 7.27
C LEU A 31 -7.50 11.42 7.86
N THR A 32 -7.77 10.35 7.11
CA THR A 32 -7.56 8.97 7.55
C THR A 32 -6.19 8.43 7.20
N ALA A 33 -5.44 9.08 6.30
CA ALA A 33 -4.08 8.71 5.96
C ALA A 33 -3.22 8.63 7.22
N LYS A 34 -2.61 7.45 7.42
CA LYS A 34 -1.55 7.26 8.41
C LYS A 34 -0.23 7.31 7.66
N PHE A 35 0.73 8.04 8.20
CA PHE A 35 2.10 7.95 7.71
C PHE A 35 2.53 6.49 7.82
N ARG A 36 3.09 5.95 6.72
CA ARG A 36 3.82 4.69 6.81
C ARG A 36 4.92 4.92 7.85
N PRO A 37 5.01 4.10 8.91
CA PRO A 37 6.11 4.23 9.85
C PRO A 37 7.41 4.15 9.06
N GLU A 38 8.32 5.09 9.31
CA GLU A 38 9.63 5.10 8.68
C GLU A 38 10.34 3.81 9.11
N GLU A 39 10.55 2.89 8.15
CA GLU A 39 11.37 1.71 8.39
C GLU A 39 12.79 2.24 8.65
N ALA A 40 13.31 2.07 9.87
CA ALA A 40 14.56 2.68 10.33
C ALA A 40 15.79 2.36 9.47
N VAL A 41 15.67 1.38 8.58
CA VAL A 41 16.69 0.98 7.60
C VAL A 41 15.98 0.57 6.31
N THR A 42 16.44 1.09 5.17
CA THR A 42 16.03 0.60 3.85
C THR A 42 16.70 -0.74 3.60
N ILE A 43 16.02 -1.83 3.95
CA ILE A 43 16.54 -3.19 3.77
C ILE A 43 16.27 -3.59 2.31
N THR A 44 17.34 -3.75 1.53
CA THR A 44 17.24 -4.42 0.23
C THR A 44 17.42 -5.92 0.46
N PRO A 45 16.35 -6.74 0.39
CA PRO A 45 16.50 -8.18 0.60
C PRO A 45 17.35 -8.79 -0.53
N PRO A 46 18.21 -9.77 -0.22
CA PRO A 46 18.96 -10.48 -1.26
C PRO A 46 18.01 -11.22 -2.20
N SER A 47 18.39 -11.39 -3.46
CA SER A 47 17.59 -12.07 -4.49
C SER A 47 17.43 -13.58 -4.29
N SER A 48 17.69 -14.10 -3.07
CA SER A 48 17.62 -15.51 -2.76
C SER A 48 16.17 -15.92 -2.57
N ILE A 49 15.66 -16.71 -3.51
CA ILE A 49 14.32 -17.29 -3.44
C ILE A 49 14.53 -18.74 -2.96
N SER A 50 14.02 -19.08 -1.78
CA SER A 50 14.00 -20.47 -1.32
C SER A 50 12.88 -21.23 -2.02
N GLU A 51 13.18 -22.36 -2.66
CA GLU A 51 12.16 -23.25 -3.25
C GLU A 51 11.30 -23.94 -2.19
N LYS A 52 11.80 -24.04 -0.95
CA LYS A 52 11.04 -24.58 0.18
C LYS A 52 10.35 -23.42 0.91
N PRO A 53 9.01 -23.42 1.00
CA PRO A 53 8.31 -22.42 1.79
C PRO A 53 8.69 -22.58 3.26
N LEU A 54 8.95 -21.47 3.94
CA LEU A 54 9.10 -21.45 5.38
C LEU A 54 7.75 -21.81 6.01
N ASN A 55 7.75 -22.74 6.96
CA ASN A 55 6.55 -23.06 7.72
C ASN A 55 6.28 -21.90 8.69
N THR A 56 5.25 -21.09 8.42
CA THR A 56 4.85 -19.96 9.29
C THR A 56 4.47 -20.38 10.72
N LYS A 57 4.33 -21.68 11.01
CA LYS A 57 4.01 -22.21 12.34
C LYS A 57 5.17 -22.19 13.33
N ASP A 58 6.41 -22.15 12.85
CA ASP A 58 7.60 -22.25 13.70
C ASP A 58 8.15 -20.87 14.14
N GLY A 59 7.48 -19.79 13.73
CA GLY A 59 7.93 -18.41 13.96
C GLY A 59 9.10 -18.03 13.03
N MET A 60 9.11 -16.80 12.57
CA MET A 60 10.16 -16.21 11.76
C MET A 60 10.88 -15.13 12.56
N LEU A 61 12.16 -15.35 12.83
CA LEU A 61 13.06 -14.32 13.32
C LEU A 61 13.83 -13.71 12.15
N MET A 62 13.60 -12.43 11.91
CA MET A 62 14.32 -11.62 10.93
C MET A 62 15.42 -10.83 11.65
N VAL A 63 16.67 -11.12 11.30
CA VAL A 63 17.85 -10.38 11.75
C VAL A 63 18.33 -9.49 10.60
N SER A 64 18.33 -8.18 10.83
CA SER A 64 18.81 -7.21 9.84
C SER A 64 20.04 -6.50 10.40
N VAL A 65 21.09 -6.41 9.59
CA VAL A 65 22.36 -5.77 9.97
C VAL A 65 22.59 -4.57 9.04
N SER A 66 22.73 -3.38 9.62
CA SER A 66 23.03 -2.17 8.84
C SER A 66 24.52 -2.09 8.50
N PRO A 67 24.91 -1.35 7.44
CA PRO A 67 26.31 -1.12 7.10
C PRO A 67 27.13 -0.45 8.22
N GLU A 68 26.48 0.32 9.10
CA GLU A 68 27.12 0.92 10.29
C GLU A 68 27.29 -0.06 11.46
N GLY A 69 26.88 -1.32 11.30
CA GLY A 69 26.97 -2.36 12.33
C GLY A 69 25.78 -2.38 13.31
N GLY A 70 24.69 -1.66 13.03
CA GLY A 70 23.46 -1.73 13.80
C GLY A 70 22.74 -3.05 13.58
N VAL A 71 22.35 -3.75 14.64
CA VAL A 71 21.62 -5.03 14.57
C VAL A 71 20.17 -4.80 14.97
N TYR A 72 19.26 -5.16 14.09
CA TYR A 72 17.81 -5.04 14.27
C TYR A 72 17.18 -6.44 14.23
N LEU A 73 16.35 -6.72 15.23
CA LEU A 73 15.64 -7.99 15.38
C LEU A 73 14.15 -7.74 15.20
N ALA A 74 13.51 -8.52 14.33
CA ALA A 74 12.07 -8.50 14.15
C ALA A 74 11.55 -9.94 14.17
N THR A 75 10.45 -10.18 14.86
CA THR A 75 9.76 -11.48 14.90
C THR A 75 8.30 -11.30 14.51
N ASP A 76 7.76 -12.27 13.77
CA ASP A 76 6.34 -12.35 13.44
C ASP A 76 5.51 -13.02 14.56
N ASP A 77 6.16 -13.73 15.48
CA ASP A 77 5.54 -14.35 16.65
C ASP A 77 5.27 -13.30 17.74
N GLN A 78 3.98 -13.09 18.03
CA GLN A 78 3.53 -12.16 19.06
C GLN A 78 4.04 -12.51 20.46
N MET A 79 4.14 -13.80 20.80
CA MET A 79 4.65 -14.20 22.11
C MET A 79 6.14 -13.93 22.21
N ALA A 80 6.93 -14.32 21.19
CA ALA A 80 8.37 -14.08 21.19
C ALA A 80 8.72 -12.59 21.25
N ARG A 81 7.87 -11.71 20.71
CA ARG A 81 8.05 -10.26 20.72
C ARG A 81 7.89 -9.61 22.10
N GLU A 82 7.20 -10.25 23.03
CA GLU A 82 7.06 -9.77 24.42
C GLU A 82 8.26 -10.14 25.31
N PHE A 83 9.06 -11.13 24.89
CA PHE A 83 10.23 -11.62 25.62
C PHE A 83 11.57 -11.09 25.06
N MET A 84 11.53 -10.26 24.01
CA MET A 84 12.69 -9.65 23.35
C MET A 84 12.85 -8.18 23.75
#